data_AF-C6X5S3-F1
#
_entry.id   AF-C6X5S3-F1
#
_cell.length_a   1.000
_cell.length_b   1.000
_cell.length_c   1.000
_cell.angle_alpha   90.00
_cell.angle_beta   90.00
_cell.angle_gamma   90.00
#
_symmetry.space_group_name_H-M   'P 1'
#
loop_
_entity.id
_entity.type
_entity.pdbx_description
1 polymer ?
#
loop_
_entity_poly.entity_id
_entity_poly.type
_entity_poly.pdbx_seq_one_letter_code
_entity_poly.pdbx_strand_id
1 'polypeptide(L)'
;MKMKTLITTLVVVFLANKSIAQVNEQVSGKIITENKEGTLKIKAAAISSSETYLSLNYIMVSVKKGKSGNSTNKQSGKFSLGPKETKTLSETALNLAKNDALKVYLFVKDEETDAVLSKDSLEINAEKFASEVNYIPENRIELSGLTIDDTKTRFGQQFYETFFKKYNQLPQKYEGTVTVSELPSMGRNSRISVSLDDQVIYTFITRPADEAMDAEADRTMALLADYSKRNAVRDQQFKY
;
A
#
# COMPACT_ATOMS: atom_id res chain seq x y z
N MET A 1 -27.48 -11.53 59.08
CA MET A 1 -27.40 -11.66 57.62
C MET A 1 -26.42 -12.80 57.31
N LYS A 2 -26.90 -13.86 56.65
CA LYS A 2 -26.34 -15.21 56.73
C LYS A 2 -24.95 -15.30 56.06
N MET A 3 -24.01 -15.99 56.70
CA MET A 3 -22.64 -16.27 56.21
C MET A 3 -22.59 -16.83 54.78
N LYS A 4 -23.68 -17.48 54.34
CA LYS A 4 -23.88 -17.94 52.96
C LYS A 4 -23.92 -16.81 51.94
N THR A 5 -24.54 -15.68 52.26
CA THR A 5 -24.64 -14.52 51.35
C THR A 5 -23.28 -13.83 51.18
N LEU A 6 -22.45 -13.78 52.23
CA LEU A 6 -21.10 -13.23 52.18
C LEU A 6 -20.17 -14.05 51.27
N ILE A 7 -20.30 -15.39 51.30
CA ILE A 7 -19.56 -16.30 50.42
C ILE A 7 -19.98 -16.12 48.97
N THR A 8 -21.27 -15.93 48.68
CA THR A 8 -21.75 -15.70 47.31
C THR A 8 -21.21 -14.39 46.74
N THR A 9 -21.12 -13.32 47.54
CA THR A 9 -20.55 -12.05 47.09
C THR A 9 -19.05 -12.13 46.80
N LEU A 10 -18.30 -12.92 47.57
CA LEU A 10 -16.85 -13.08 47.37
C LEU A 10 -16.50 -13.86 46.08
N VAL A 11 -17.35 -14.81 45.66
CA VAL A 11 -17.15 -15.59 44.42
C VAL A 11 -17.41 -14.76 43.16
N VAL A 12 -18.36 -13.82 43.20
CA VAL A 12 -18.70 -12.98 42.03
C VAL A 12 -17.60 -11.96 41.70
N VAL A 13 -16.86 -11.49 42.70
CA VAL A 13 -15.76 -10.52 42.51
C VAL A 13 -14.53 -11.17 41.85
N PHE A 14 -14.33 -12.48 41.98
CA PHE A 14 -13.22 -13.20 41.35
C PHE A 14 -13.39 -13.42 39.83
N LEU A 15 -14.62 -13.33 39.32
CA LEU A 15 -14.97 -13.54 37.91
C LEU A 15 -14.82 -12.27 37.05
N ALA A 16 -14.48 -11.12 37.63
CA ALA A 16 -14.39 -9.84 36.92
C ALA A 16 -12.96 -9.45 36.49
N ASN A 17 -11.98 -10.35 36.61
CA ASN A 17 -10.63 -10.10 36.08
C ASN A 17 -10.67 -10.15 34.54
N LYS A 18 -10.88 -9.00 33.92
CA LYS A 18 -10.57 -8.76 32.50
C LYS A 18 -9.05 -8.89 32.36
N SER A 19 -8.57 -10.10 32.09
CA SER A 19 -7.19 -10.32 31.68
C SER A 19 -6.96 -9.59 30.36
N ILE A 20 -6.26 -8.46 30.41
CA ILE A 20 -5.69 -7.84 29.22
C ILE A 20 -4.49 -8.73 28.87
N ALA A 21 -4.61 -9.55 27.82
CA ALA A 21 -3.48 -10.28 27.29
C ALA A 21 -2.44 -9.25 26.80
N GLN A 22 -1.25 -9.25 27.40
CA GLN A 22 -0.12 -8.52 26.85
C GLN A 22 0.19 -9.11 25.47
N VAL A 23 -0.09 -8.36 24.41
CA VAL A 23 0.44 -8.67 23.07
C VAL A 23 1.94 -8.49 23.18
N ASN A 24 2.65 -9.61 23.35
CA ASN A 24 4.09 -9.62 23.39
C ASN A 24 4.56 -9.30 21.97
N GLU A 25 5.19 -8.14 21.75
CA GLU A 25 5.71 -7.76 20.43
C GLU A 25 6.89 -8.66 20.07
N GLN A 26 6.57 -9.83 19.49
CA GLN A 26 7.55 -10.83 19.07
C GLN A 26 8.29 -10.44 17.78
N VAL A 27 7.82 -9.39 17.10
CA VAL A 27 8.31 -8.93 15.80
C VAL A 27 8.42 -7.41 15.79
N SER A 28 9.54 -6.90 15.31
CA SER A 28 9.77 -5.47 15.09
C SER A 28 10.16 -5.22 13.64
N GLY A 29 9.38 -4.41 12.93
CA GLY A 29 9.76 -3.84 11.64
C GLY A 29 10.61 -2.59 11.84
N LYS A 30 11.65 -2.42 11.01
CA LYS A 30 12.52 -1.23 11.00
C LYS A 30 12.81 -0.73 9.59
N ILE A 31 12.78 0.58 9.42
CA ILE A 31 13.23 1.30 8.25
C ILE A 31 14.67 1.75 8.50
N ILE A 32 15.59 1.24 7.69
CA ILE A 32 17.02 1.57 7.74
C ILE A 32 17.35 2.43 6.54
N THR A 33 18.06 3.54 6.76
CA THR A 33 18.52 4.40 5.68
C THR A 33 20.03 4.52 5.62
N GLU A 34 20.56 4.59 4.40
CA GLU A 34 21.97 4.81 4.13
C GLU A 34 22.09 5.84 3.01
N ASN A 35 22.83 6.92 3.23
CA ASN A 35 23.04 7.95 2.22
C ASN A 35 24.47 7.84 1.68
N LYS A 36 24.59 7.60 0.37
CA LYS A 36 25.87 7.59 -0.35
C LYS A 36 25.73 8.46 -1.59
N GLU A 37 26.56 9.48 -1.69
CA GLU A 37 26.71 10.32 -2.89
C GLU A 37 25.39 10.91 -3.45
N GLY A 38 24.45 11.27 -2.57
CA GLY A 38 23.18 11.90 -2.96
C GLY A 38 22.05 10.91 -3.32
N THR A 39 22.33 9.61 -3.29
CA THR A 39 21.30 8.55 -3.37
C THR A 39 20.97 8.05 -1.96
N LEU A 40 19.70 8.15 -1.58
CA LEU A 40 19.18 7.61 -0.33
C LEU A 40 18.73 6.16 -0.56
N LYS A 41 19.42 5.22 0.06
CA LYS A 41 19.03 3.82 0.10
C LYS A 41 18.14 3.60 1.33
N ILE A 42 17.01 2.95 1.12
CA ILE A 42 16.00 2.66 2.15
C ILE A 42 15.77 1.17 2.17
N LYS A 43 15.89 0.55 3.34
CA LYS A 43 15.68 -0.87 3.55
C LYS A 43 14.60 -1.07 4.59
N ALA A 44 13.65 -1.96 4.32
CA ALA A 44 12.78 -2.51 5.35
C ALA A 44 13.41 -3.78 5.90
N ALA A 45 13.47 -3.91 7.22
CA ALA A 45 13.92 -5.10 7.91
C ALA A 45 12.88 -5.55 8.95
N ALA A 46 12.77 -6.85 9.18
CA ALA A 46 12.04 -7.42 10.30
C ALA A 46 13.03 -8.09 11.25
N ILE A 47 12.80 -7.92 12.56
CA ILE A 47 13.60 -8.49 13.64
C ILE A 47 12.65 -9.34 14.48
N SER A 48 12.98 -10.62 14.64
CA SER A 48 12.27 -11.54 15.51
C SER A 48 12.89 -11.54 16.90
N SER A 49 12.06 -11.42 17.92
CA SER A 49 12.41 -11.78 19.30
C SER A 49 11.80 -13.13 19.70
N SER A 50 11.07 -13.79 18.80
CA SER A 50 10.45 -15.10 19.02
C SER A 50 11.47 -16.23 19.12
N GLU A 51 11.06 -17.32 19.78
CA GLU A 51 11.76 -18.61 19.82
C GLU A 51 11.28 -19.58 18.72
N THR A 52 10.25 -19.19 17.95
CA THR A 52 9.68 -20.01 16.86
C THR A 52 9.71 -19.28 15.53
N TYR A 53 9.48 -20.04 14.45
CA TYR A 53 9.24 -19.47 13.12
C TYR A 53 7.88 -18.75 13.09
N LEU A 54 7.84 -17.64 12.37
CA LEU A 54 6.64 -16.84 12.12
C LEU A 54 6.45 -16.68 10.61
N SER A 55 5.21 -16.83 10.16
CA SER A 55 4.79 -16.58 8.77
C SER A 55 4.07 -15.23 8.72
N LEU A 56 4.65 -14.29 7.98
CA LEU A 56 4.29 -12.88 8.04
C LEU A 56 4.17 -12.31 6.63
N ASN A 57 3.51 -11.16 6.52
CA ASN A 57 3.53 -10.33 5.34
C ASN A 57 3.89 -8.89 5.71
N TYR A 58 4.38 -8.12 4.74
CA TYR A 58 4.70 -6.71 4.96
C TYR A 58 4.16 -5.84 3.84
N ILE A 59 3.95 -4.56 4.17
CA ILE A 59 3.70 -3.49 3.21
C ILE A 59 4.59 -2.32 3.59
N MET A 60 5.41 -1.86 2.65
CA MET A 60 6.20 -0.64 2.74
C MET A 60 5.67 0.36 1.71
N VAL A 61 5.40 1.59 2.13
CA VAL A 61 4.95 2.67 1.24
C VAL A 61 5.88 3.85 1.43
N SER A 62 6.47 4.34 0.34
CA SER A 62 7.27 5.56 0.31
C SER A 62 6.63 6.59 -0.61
N VAL A 63 6.47 7.81 -0.13
CA VAL A 63 5.89 8.93 -0.85
C VAL A 63 6.91 10.05 -0.84
N LYS A 64 7.44 10.40 -2.01
CA LYS A 64 8.34 11.52 -2.21
C LYS A 64 7.58 12.66 -2.89
N LYS A 65 7.80 13.88 -2.44
CA LYS A 65 7.27 15.12 -3.00
C LYS A 65 8.42 16.08 -3.30
N GLY A 66 8.65 16.39 -4.56
CA GLY A 66 9.72 17.28 -5.00
C GLY A 66 9.23 18.35 -5.97
N LYS A 67 10.14 19.24 -6.38
CA LYS A 67 9.81 20.27 -7.40
C LYS A 67 9.45 19.66 -8.76
N SER A 68 10.02 18.51 -9.09
CA SER A 68 9.79 17.79 -10.35
C SER A 68 8.55 16.90 -10.34
N GLY A 69 7.84 16.80 -9.21
CA GLY A 69 6.64 15.97 -9.06
C GLY A 69 6.62 15.12 -7.79
N ASN A 70 5.54 14.36 -7.62
CA ASN A 70 5.37 13.39 -6.54
C ASN A 70 5.62 11.98 -7.08
N SER A 71 6.27 11.13 -6.30
CA SER A 71 6.45 9.71 -6.64
C SER A 71 6.08 8.86 -5.42
N THR A 72 5.28 7.82 -5.66
CA THR A 72 4.91 6.84 -4.64
C THR A 72 5.46 5.48 -5.04
N ASN A 73 6.04 4.75 -4.09
CA ASN A 73 6.50 3.38 -4.28
C ASN A 73 5.95 2.52 -3.14
N LYS A 74 5.19 1.48 -3.49
CA LYS A 74 4.62 0.50 -2.57
C LYS A 74 5.24 -0.86 -2.85
N GLN A 75 5.82 -1.48 -1.83
CA GLN A 75 6.39 -2.82 -1.88
C GLN A 75 5.70 -3.69 -0.84
N SER A 76 5.43 -4.93 -1.18
CA SER A 76 4.81 -5.88 -0.26
C SER A 76 5.22 -7.29 -0.60
N GLY A 77 5.18 -8.17 0.40
CA GLY A 77 5.48 -9.58 0.19
C GLY A 77 5.21 -10.41 1.43
N LYS A 78 5.07 -11.71 1.21
CA LYS A 78 5.04 -12.72 2.27
C LYS A 78 6.47 -13.16 2.58
N PHE A 79 6.75 -13.48 3.83
CA PHE A 79 8.04 -13.96 4.27
C PHE A 79 7.92 -14.79 5.55
N SER A 80 8.83 -15.76 5.70
CA SER A 80 9.02 -16.44 6.98
C SER A 80 10.17 -15.78 7.75
N LEU A 81 10.00 -15.64 9.05
CA LEU A 81 10.98 -15.07 9.96
C LEU A 81 11.31 -16.10 11.06
N GLY A 82 12.57 -16.50 11.14
CA GLY A 82 13.05 -17.48 12.11
C GLY A 82 13.27 -16.92 13.51
N PRO A 83 13.57 -17.80 14.48
CA PRO A 83 13.88 -17.40 15.85
C PRO A 83 15.09 -16.48 15.91
N LYS A 84 14.98 -15.35 16.63
CA LYS A 84 16.04 -14.34 16.78
C LYS A 84 16.66 -13.83 15.45
N GLU A 85 15.97 -14.03 14.33
CA GLU A 85 16.45 -13.64 13.00
C GLU A 85 16.23 -12.15 12.75
N THR A 86 17.16 -11.52 12.04
CA THR A 86 16.91 -10.25 11.34
C THR A 86 16.91 -10.49 9.84
N LYS A 87 15.82 -10.13 9.16
CA LYS A 87 15.65 -10.34 7.72
C LYS A 87 15.35 -9.02 7.02
N THR A 88 16.08 -8.75 5.93
CA THR A 88 15.74 -7.66 5.01
C THR A 88 14.54 -8.08 4.15
N LEU A 89 13.50 -7.24 4.16
CA LEU A 89 12.24 -7.49 3.45
C LEU A 89 12.25 -6.87 2.05
N SER A 90 12.80 -5.67 1.94
CA SER A 90 12.91 -4.92 0.71
C SER A 90 14.03 -3.89 0.79
N GLU A 91 14.50 -3.45 -0.37
CA GLU A 91 15.51 -2.42 -0.53
C GLU A 91 15.16 -1.58 -1.76
N THR A 92 15.18 -0.27 -1.59
CA THR A 92 14.97 0.70 -2.67
C THR A 92 15.99 1.82 -2.58
N ALA A 93 16.39 2.35 -3.72
CA ALA A 93 17.28 3.50 -3.81
C ALA A 93 16.56 4.65 -4.50
N LEU A 94 16.57 5.83 -3.90
CA LEU A 94 15.95 7.01 -4.47
C LEU A 94 16.87 8.22 -4.36
N ASN A 95 16.89 9.02 -5.41
CA ASN A 95 17.55 10.32 -5.38
C ASN A 95 16.70 11.29 -4.55
N LEU A 96 17.26 11.87 -3.49
CA LEU A 96 16.55 12.84 -2.65
C LEU A 96 17.28 14.19 -2.71
N ALA A 97 16.70 15.16 -3.41
CA ALA A 97 17.28 16.50 -3.44
C ALA A 97 17.09 17.19 -2.08
N LYS A 98 17.93 18.18 -1.77
CA LYS A 98 17.92 18.92 -0.49
C LYS A 98 16.55 19.49 -0.10
N ASN A 99 15.70 19.76 -1.09
CA ASN A 99 14.39 20.38 -0.89
C ASN A 99 13.21 19.43 -1.20
N ASP A 100 13.47 18.14 -1.40
CA ASP A 100 12.41 17.15 -1.56
C ASP A 100 11.93 16.69 -0.18
N ALA A 101 10.67 16.30 -0.09
CA ALA A 101 10.09 15.71 1.10
C ALA A 101 9.83 14.22 0.87
N LEU A 102 9.96 13.42 1.92
CA LEU A 102 9.79 11.97 1.87
C LEU A 102 9.02 11.52 3.12
N LYS A 103 8.01 10.68 2.94
CA LYS A 103 7.40 9.87 4.00
C LYS A 103 7.54 8.41 3.64
N VAL A 104 7.90 7.59 4.60
CA VAL A 104 8.00 6.15 4.45
C VAL A 104 7.23 5.51 5.60
N TYR A 105 6.41 4.53 5.28
CA TYR A 105 5.69 3.71 6.24
C TYR A 105 6.03 2.25 6.00
N LEU A 106 6.18 1.49 7.08
CA LEU A 106 6.35 0.05 7.07
C LEU A 106 5.32 -0.56 8.00
N PHE A 107 4.62 -1.57 7.52
CA PHE A 107 3.71 -2.39 8.29
C PHE A 107 4.16 -3.83 8.15
N VAL A 108 4.40 -4.50 9.28
CA VAL A 108 4.59 -5.95 9.36
C VAL A 108 3.33 -6.53 9.97
N LYS A 109 2.80 -7.55 9.31
CA LYS A 109 1.49 -8.13 9.58
C LYS A 109 1.59 -9.64 9.69
N ASP A 110 0.68 -10.21 10.45
CA ASP A 110 0.47 -11.64 10.52
C ASP A 110 -0.09 -12.15 9.18
N GLU A 111 0.45 -13.24 8.63
CA GLU A 111 0.05 -13.70 7.29
C GLU A 111 -1.41 -14.21 7.24
N GLU A 112 -1.89 -14.84 8.31
CA GLU A 112 -3.21 -15.49 8.32
C GLU A 112 -4.32 -14.50 8.66
N THR A 113 -4.09 -13.66 9.67
CA THR A 113 -5.10 -12.73 10.20
C THR A 113 -5.01 -11.32 9.60
N ASP A 114 -3.93 -11.02 8.87
CA ASP A 114 -3.56 -9.69 8.38
C ASP A 114 -3.45 -8.62 9.49
N ALA A 115 -3.39 -9.05 10.75
CA ALA A 115 -3.27 -8.17 11.90
C ALA A 115 -1.91 -7.47 11.90
N VAL A 116 -1.90 -6.15 12.10
CA VAL A 116 -0.64 -5.40 12.16
C VAL A 116 0.09 -5.70 13.46
N LEU A 117 1.24 -6.36 13.34
CA LEU A 117 2.10 -6.73 14.46
C LEU A 117 3.17 -5.67 14.75
N SER A 118 3.61 -4.93 13.74
CA SER A 118 4.57 -3.84 13.92
C SER A 118 4.42 -2.76 12.85
N LYS A 119 4.72 -1.53 13.24
CA LYS A 119 4.72 -0.34 12.38
C LYS A 119 6.04 0.40 12.57
N ASP A 120 6.56 0.96 11.48
CA ASP A 120 7.64 1.95 11.53
C ASP A 120 7.39 3.04 10.50
N SER A 121 7.96 4.23 10.72
CA SER A 121 7.82 5.35 9.80
C SER A 121 9.05 6.26 9.81
N LEU A 122 9.36 6.83 8.66
CA LEU A 122 10.41 7.82 8.47
C LEU A 122 9.86 9.02 7.71
N GLU A 123 10.11 10.23 8.23
CA GLU A 123 9.74 11.47 7.55
C GLU A 123 10.97 12.37 7.35
N ILE A 124 11.09 12.98 6.17
CA ILE A 124 12.09 13.97 5.81
C ILE A 124 11.37 15.17 5.20
N ASN A 125 11.63 16.38 5.72
CA ASN A 125 10.96 17.63 5.34
C ASN A 125 9.43 17.53 5.39
N ALA A 126 8.91 17.03 6.51
CA ALA A 126 7.51 16.69 6.75
C ALA A 126 6.54 17.87 6.55
N GLU A 127 6.99 19.09 6.82
CA GLU A 127 6.26 20.34 6.65
C GLU A 127 5.72 20.56 5.22
N LYS A 128 6.33 19.93 4.21
CA LYS A 128 5.85 20.01 2.82
C LYS A 128 4.67 19.11 2.50
N PHE A 129 4.33 18.20 3.41
CA PHE A 129 3.11 17.40 3.39
C PHE A 129 1.96 18.04 4.16
N ALA A 130 2.22 19.10 4.95
CA ALA A 130 1.20 19.83 5.68
C ALA A 130 0.44 20.77 4.75
N SER A 131 -0.40 20.20 3.89
CA SER A 131 -1.64 20.85 3.47
C SER A 131 -2.68 20.55 4.56
N GLU A 132 -3.43 21.56 4.98
CA GLU A 132 -4.40 21.58 6.10
C GLU A 132 -5.03 20.21 6.41
N VAL A 133 -4.75 19.69 7.62
CA VAL A 133 -5.36 18.46 8.13
C VAL A 133 -6.83 18.76 8.45
N ASN A 134 -7.72 18.56 7.48
CA ASN A 134 -9.11 18.30 7.78
C ASN A 134 -9.19 16.88 8.35
N TYR A 135 -9.74 16.73 9.56
CA TYR A 135 -9.98 15.43 10.18
C TYR A 135 -10.84 14.58 9.23
N ILE A 136 -10.24 13.54 8.62
CA ILE A 136 -10.95 12.54 7.83
C ILE A 136 -11.17 11.33 8.76
N PRO A 137 -12.42 10.99 9.13
CA PRO A 137 -12.69 9.80 9.92
C PRO A 137 -12.17 8.55 9.21
N GLU A 138 -11.67 7.58 9.99
CA GLU A 138 -11.00 6.35 9.53
C GLU A 138 -11.80 5.53 8.49
N ASN A 139 -13.13 5.69 8.45
CA ASN A 139 -14.00 5.07 7.44
C ASN A 139 -13.98 5.73 6.05
N ARG A 140 -13.29 6.87 5.91
CA ARG A 140 -13.16 7.66 4.68
C ARG A 140 -11.70 7.85 4.27
N ILE A 141 -10.80 6.97 4.72
CA ILE A 141 -9.57 6.69 3.95
C ILE A 141 -10.02 5.94 2.69
N GLU A 142 -10.74 6.63 1.82
CA GLU A 142 -11.04 6.18 0.47
C GLU A 142 -9.69 6.14 -0.24
N LEU A 143 -9.25 4.94 -0.61
CA LEU A 143 -8.05 4.65 -1.41
C LEU A 143 -8.21 5.20 -2.84
N SER A 144 -8.68 6.44 -2.97
CA SER A 144 -8.88 7.10 -4.24
C SER A 144 -7.54 7.53 -4.82
N GLY A 145 -7.35 7.33 -6.12
CA GLY A 145 -6.10 7.73 -6.77
C GLY A 145 -4.96 6.72 -6.66
N LEU A 146 -5.19 5.52 -6.12
CA LEU A 146 -4.16 4.50 -6.05
C LEU A 146 -4.01 3.81 -7.42
N THR A 147 -2.79 3.84 -7.98
CA THR A 147 -2.43 3.07 -9.16
C THR A 147 -1.36 2.04 -8.82
N ILE A 148 -1.49 0.82 -9.35
CA ILE A 148 -0.52 -0.26 -9.21
C ILE A 148 0.07 -0.58 -10.59
N ASP A 149 1.40 -0.61 -10.66
CA ASP A 149 2.16 -1.07 -11.82
C ASP A 149 2.60 -2.53 -11.58
N ASP A 150 2.00 -3.46 -12.33
CA ASP A 150 2.42 -4.86 -12.44
C ASP A 150 2.80 -5.18 -13.89
N THR A 151 3.50 -4.23 -14.53
CA THR A 151 4.11 -4.41 -15.85
C THR A 151 5.52 -5.00 -15.73
N LYS A 152 5.92 -5.78 -16.74
CA LYS A 152 7.16 -6.57 -16.75
C LYS A 152 8.07 -6.23 -17.92
N THR A 153 7.53 -5.68 -19.00
CA THR A 153 8.31 -5.33 -20.19
C THR A 153 8.41 -3.81 -20.37
N ARG A 154 9.37 -3.38 -21.19
CA ARG A 154 9.56 -1.96 -21.51
C ARG A 154 8.33 -1.31 -22.13
N PHE A 155 7.60 -2.03 -22.99
CA PHE A 155 6.39 -1.51 -23.62
C PHE A 155 5.22 -1.44 -22.62
N GLY A 156 5.13 -2.39 -21.69
CA GLY A 156 4.21 -2.33 -20.56
C GLY A 156 4.47 -1.10 -19.68
N GLN A 157 5.73 -0.91 -19.28
CA GLN A 157 6.15 0.23 -18.48
C GLN A 157 5.88 1.56 -19.20
N GLN A 158 6.18 1.65 -20.50
CA GLN A 158 5.91 2.85 -21.29
C GLN A 158 4.42 3.20 -21.34
N PHE A 159 3.55 2.19 -21.50
CA PHE A 159 2.12 2.38 -21.37
C PHE A 159 1.74 2.89 -19.97
N TYR A 160 2.25 2.26 -18.92
CA TYR A 160 1.96 2.66 -17.55
C TYR A 160 2.38 4.11 -17.27
N GLU A 161 3.58 4.53 -17.68
CA GLU A 161 4.06 5.90 -17.53
C GLU A 161 3.13 6.91 -18.24
N THR A 162 2.71 6.57 -19.46
CA THR A 162 1.81 7.41 -20.27
C THR A 162 0.42 7.51 -19.63
N PHE A 163 -0.15 6.37 -19.25
CA PHE A 163 -1.41 6.29 -18.51
C PHE A 163 -1.33 7.09 -17.20
N PHE A 164 -0.30 6.87 -16.40
CA PHE A 164 -0.11 7.50 -15.09
C PHE A 164 0.04 9.01 -15.21
N LYS A 165 0.74 9.51 -16.23
CA LYS A 165 0.81 10.94 -16.54
C LYS A 165 -0.58 11.53 -16.79
N LYS A 166 -1.40 10.88 -17.63
CA LYS A 166 -2.77 11.32 -17.94
C LYS A 166 -3.69 11.19 -16.72
N TYR A 167 -3.57 10.11 -15.97
CA TYR A 167 -4.31 9.86 -14.73
C TYR A 167 -4.05 10.94 -13.68
N ASN A 168 -2.78 11.36 -13.52
CA ASN A 168 -2.41 12.40 -12.57
C ASN A 168 -2.98 13.78 -12.91
N GLN A 169 -3.26 14.05 -14.19
CA GLN A 169 -3.90 15.29 -14.63
C GLN A 169 -5.39 15.35 -14.33
N LEU A 170 -6.04 14.23 -13.96
CA LEU A 170 -7.46 14.25 -13.60
C LEU A 170 -7.71 15.08 -12.34
N PRO A 171 -8.73 15.96 -12.35
CA PRO A 171 -9.10 16.77 -11.18
C PRO A 171 -9.70 15.91 -10.05
N GLN A 172 -10.43 14.86 -10.40
CA GLN A 172 -10.99 13.89 -9.46
C GLN A 172 -10.42 12.51 -9.78
N LYS A 173 -9.88 11.84 -8.76
CA LYS A 173 -9.38 10.48 -8.90
C LYS A 173 -10.51 9.47 -8.74
N TYR A 174 -10.35 8.29 -9.32
CA TYR A 174 -11.32 7.21 -9.16
C TYR A 174 -11.25 6.66 -7.73
N GLU A 175 -12.42 6.35 -7.17
CA GLU A 175 -12.56 5.55 -5.97
C GLU A 175 -12.16 4.11 -6.33
N GLY A 176 -11.22 3.54 -5.56
CA GLY A 176 -10.67 2.21 -5.83
C GLY A 176 -9.26 2.23 -6.43
N THR A 177 -8.67 1.04 -6.51
CA THR A 177 -7.30 0.83 -6.98
C THR A 177 -7.28 0.49 -8.46
N VAL A 178 -6.60 1.32 -9.27
CA VAL A 178 -6.37 1.02 -10.69
C VAL A 178 -5.11 0.20 -10.85
N THR A 179 -5.23 -1.05 -11.26
CA THR A 179 -4.07 -1.94 -11.48
C THR A 179 -3.83 -2.13 -12.97
N VAL A 180 -2.59 -1.90 -13.41
CA VAL A 180 -2.13 -2.21 -14.76
C VAL A 180 -1.25 -3.44 -14.68
N SER A 181 -1.76 -4.57 -15.18
CA SER A 181 -1.06 -5.86 -15.15
C SER A 181 -0.64 -6.30 -16.55
N GLU A 182 0.52 -6.94 -16.64
CA GLU A 182 1.04 -7.44 -17.91
C GLU A 182 1.26 -8.95 -17.88
N LEU A 183 0.75 -9.62 -18.91
CA LEU A 183 1.12 -10.99 -19.26
C LEU A 183 2.01 -10.97 -20.51
N PRO A 184 3.33 -11.12 -20.37
CA PRO A 184 4.25 -11.24 -21.50
C PRO A 184 3.91 -12.48 -22.33
N SER A 185 3.94 -12.35 -23.65
CA SER A 185 3.78 -13.49 -24.57
C SER A 185 5.10 -13.82 -25.25
N MET A 186 5.24 -15.04 -25.77
CA MET A 186 6.43 -15.41 -26.56
C MET A 186 6.44 -14.58 -27.85
N GLY A 187 7.27 -13.54 -27.89
CA GLY A 187 7.34 -12.57 -28.99
C GLY A 187 7.67 -11.14 -28.51
N ARG A 188 7.38 -10.14 -29.34
CA ARG A 188 7.55 -8.71 -28.99
C ARG A 188 6.30 -8.05 -28.39
N ASN A 189 5.22 -8.83 -28.24
CA ASN A 189 3.93 -8.33 -27.79
C ASN A 189 3.61 -8.88 -26.39
N SER A 190 2.80 -8.13 -25.66
CA SER A 190 2.32 -8.50 -24.34
C SER A 190 0.86 -8.09 -24.18
N ARG A 191 0.14 -8.80 -23.32
CA ARG A 191 -1.25 -8.47 -23.00
C ARG A 191 -1.25 -7.59 -21.76
N ILE A 192 -1.74 -6.37 -21.89
CA ILE A 192 -1.99 -5.46 -20.77
C ILE A 192 -3.45 -5.56 -20.38
N SER A 193 -3.71 -5.70 -19.07
CA SER A 193 -5.04 -5.66 -18.48
C SER A 193 -5.11 -4.55 -17.44
N VAL A 194 -6.08 -3.68 -17.59
CA VAL A 194 -6.34 -2.59 -16.65
C VAL A 194 -7.59 -2.94 -15.85
N SER A 195 -7.47 -2.96 -14.53
CA SER A 195 -8.58 -3.25 -13.61
C SER A 195 -8.82 -2.12 -12.61
N LEU A 196 -10.04 -2.04 -12.09
CA LEU A 196 -10.42 -1.22 -10.93
C LEU A 196 -10.97 -2.17 -9.85
N ASP A 197 -10.33 -2.21 -8.67
CA ASP A 197 -10.68 -3.11 -7.56
C ASP A 197 -10.92 -4.56 -8.03
N ASP A 198 -9.95 -5.11 -8.78
CA ASP A 198 -9.95 -6.46 -9.35
C ASP A 198 -10.90 -6.72 -10.53
N GLN A 199 -11.77 -5.78 -10.90
CA GLN A 199 -12.58 -5.92 -12.12
C GLN A 199 -11.82 -5.41 -13.35
N VAL A 200 -11.57 -6.29 -14.32
CA VAL A 200 -10.92 -5.92 -15.59
C VAL A 200 -11.85 -5.02 -16.40
N ILE A 201 -11.40 -3.79 -16.66
CA ILE A 201 -12.11 -2.76 -17.42
C ILE A 201 -11.68 -2.77 -18.88
N TYR A 202 -10.38 -3.02 -19.12
CA TYR A 202 -9.84 -3.01 -20.46
C TYR A 202 -8.68 -3.98 -20.62
N THR A 203 -8.59 -4.59 -21.80
CA THR A 203 -7.49 -5.49 -22.17
C THR A 203 -7.09 -5.23 -23.61
N PHE A 204 -5.79 -5.11 -23.85
CA PHE A 204 -5.25 -4.93 -25.19
C PHE A 204 -3.87 -5.60 -25.31
N ILE A 205 -3.39 -5.71 -26.55
CA ILE A 205 -2.06 -6.23 -26.87
C ILE A 205 -1.15 -5.05 -27.20
N THR A 206 0.03 -5.01 -26.59
CA THR A 206 1.02 -3.97 -26.85
C THR A 206 1.52 -4.02 -28.28
N ARG A 207 1.70 -2.83 -28.86
CA ARG A 207 2.28 -2.63 -30.18
C ARG A 207 3.51 -1.71 -30.03
N PRO A 208 4.65 -2.02 -30.65
CA PRO A 208 5.86 -1.21 -30.52
C PRO A 208 5.76 0.08 -31.35
N ALA A 209 4.91 1.02 -30.93
CA ALA A 209 4.73 2.34 -31.51
C ALA A 209 4.21 3.32 -30.44
N ASP A 210 4.85 4.48 -30.30
CA ASP A 210 4.54 5.44 -29.23
C ASP A 210 3.13 6.02 -29.38
N GLU A 211 2.72 6.36 -30.60
CA GLU A 211 1.35 6.83 -30.90
C GLU A 211 0.28 5.81 -30.50
N ALA A 212 0.59 4.51 -30.64
CA ALA A 212 -0.33 3.46 -30.23
C ALA A 212 -0.47 3.43 -28.71
N MET A 213 0.62 3.62 -27.95
CA MET A 213 0.57 3.66 -26.48
C MET A 213 -0.24 4.84 -25.96
N ASP A 214 -0.07 6.02 -26.57
CA ASP A 214 -0.84 7.20 -26.24
C ASP A 214 -2.34 7.00 -26.47
N ALA A 215 -2.70 6.41 -27.62
CA ALA A 215 -4.08 6.12 -27.99
C ALA A 215 -4.73 5.07 -27.06
N GLU A 216 -4.03 4.00 -26.69
CA GLU A 216 -4.56 3.01 -25.74
C GLU A 216 -4.69 3.61 -24.33
N ALA A 217 -3.81 4.54 -23.94
CA ALA A 217 -3.95 5.26 -22.67
C ALA A 217 -5.19 6.18 -22.68
N ASP A 218 -5.45 6.91 -23.76
CA ASP A 218 -6.67 7.73 -23.88
C ASP A 218 -7.95 6.90 -23.82
N ARG A 219 -7.97 5.75 -24.50
CA ARG A 219 -9.09 4.80 -24.43
C ARG A 219 -9.29 4.27 -23.02
N THR A 220 -8.22 3.87 -22.36
CA THR A 220 -8.25 3.38 -20.97
C THR A 220 -8.86 4.44 -20.05
N MET A 221 -8.44 5.69 -20.18
CA MET A 221 -8.97 6.81 -19.39
C MET A 221 -10.46 7.01 -19.61
N ALA A 222 -10.93 6.96 -20.87
CA ALA A 222 -12.35 7.09 -21.19
C ALA A 222 -13.20 5.95 -20.60
N LEU A 223 -12.71 4.71 -20.70
CA LEU A 223 -13.40 3.53 -20.16
C LEU A 223 -13.48 3.55 -18.63
N LEU A 224 -12.38 3.92 -17.95
CA LEU A 224 -12.39 4.07 -16.50
C LEU A 224 -13.33 5.19 -16.03
N ALA A 225 -13.38 6.30 -16.76
CA ALA A 225 -14.29 7.40 -16.44
C ALA A 225 -15.76 6.99 -16.58
N ASP A 226 -16.12 6.26 -17.63
CA ASP A 226 -17.47 5.73 -17.82
C ASP A 226 -17.83 4.70 -16.74
N TYR A 227 -16.91 3.77 -16.46
CA TYR A 227 -17.10 2.75 -15.44
C TYR A 227 -17.28 3.36 -14.03
N SER A 228 -16.43 4.31 -13.66
CA SER A 228 -16.51 5.01 -12.37
C SER A 228 -17.83 5.77 -12.21
N LYS A 229 -18.30 6.46 -13.26
CA LYS A 229 -19.60 7.15 -13.24
C LYS A 229 -20.76 6.19 -12.99
N ARG A 230 -20.76 5.02 -13.64
CA ARG A 230 -21.82 4.01 -13.47
C ARG A 230 -21.83 3.44 -12.06
N ASN A 231 -20.66 3.16 -11.48
CA ASN A 231 -20.56 2.65 -10.11
C ASN A 231 -20.97 3.69 -9.06
N ALA A 232 -20.57 4.95 -9.24
CA ALA A 232 -20.99 6.03 -8.33
C ALA A 232 -22.52 6.19 -8.24
N VAL A 233 -23.23 6.00 -9.36
CA VAL A 233 -24.71 6.02 -9.38
C VAL A 233 -25.30 4.80 -8.70
N ARG A 234 -24.71 3.61 -8.90
CA ARG A 234 -25.16 2.36 -8.27
C ARG A 234 -25.06 2.44 -6.75
N ASP A 235 -23.94 2.94 -6.23
CA ASP A 235 -23.69 2.98 -4.79
C ASP A 235 -24.55 4.04 -4.07
N GLN A 236 -25.14 4.98 -4.82
CA GLN A 236 -26.18 5.89 -4.32
C GLN A 236 -27.56 5.23 -4.18
N GLN A 237 -27.87 4.17 -4.94
CA GLN A 237 -29.18 3.49 -4.88
C GLN A 237 -29.31 2.49 -3.73
N PHE A 238 -28.20 2.00 -3.18
CA PHE A 238 -28.18 1.03 -2.07
C PHE A 238 -28.09 1.68 -0.68
N LYS A 239 -28.31 3.00 -0.58
CA LYS A 239 -28.28 3.77 0.69
C LYS A 239 -29.66 3.98 1.34
N TYR A 240 -30.63 3.10 1.09
CA TYR A 240 -31.94 3.10 1.76
C TYR A 240 -32.13 1.85 2.61
#